data_AF-A0A242L9X3-F1
#
_entry.id   AF-A0A242L9X3-F1
#
_cell.length_a   1.000
_cell.length_b   1.000
_cell.length_c   1.000
_cell.angle_alpha   90.00
_cell.angle_beta   90.00
_cell.angle_gamma   90.00
#
_symmetry.space_group_name_H-M   'P 1'
#
loop_
_entity.id
_entity.type
_entity.pdbx_description
1 polymer ?
#
loop_
_entity_poly.entity_id
_entity_poly.type
_entity_poly.pdbx_seq_one_letter_code
_entity_poly.pdbx_strand_id
1 'polypeptide(L)' 'MKNLDKQNVQEYLQRYTVDKTEGAKITGQSQGGFDQSVKLGLIIPFFEIKHGQRATIRLYHIEDLKEYAKTKRQINKK' A
#
# COMPACT_ATOMS: atom_id res chain seq x y z
N MET A 1 9.75 -13.06 22.83
CA MET A 1 9.22 -12.02 21.91
C MET A 1 10.20 -10.86 21.90
N LYS A 2 10.62 -10.36 20.73
CA LYS A 2 11.45 -9.15 20.66
C LYS A 2 10.62 -7.98 21.20
N ASN A 3 11.19 -7.17 22.10
CA ASN A 3 10.58 -5.90 22.48
C ASN A 3 10.47 -5.03 21.22
N LEU A 4 9.24 -4.73 20.82
CA LEU A 4 8.94 -3.75 19.77
C LEU A 4 9.22 -2.36 20.35
N ASP A 5 10.43 -1.89 20.15
CA ASP A 5 10.76 -0.49 20.45
C ASP A 5 10.02 0.43 19.46
N LYS A 6 9.52 1.55 19.97
CA LYS A 6 8.78 2.56 19.19
C LYS A 6 9.62 3.08 18.03
N GLN A 7 10.93 3.27 18.23
CA GLN A 7 11.85 3.68 17.15
C GLN A 7 11.89 2.65 16.04
N ASN A 8 12.05 1.36 16.36
CA ASN A 8 12.09 0.29 15.36
C ASN A 8 10.80 0.21 14.55
N VAL A 9 9.63 0.43 15.17
CA VAL A 9 8.34 0.48 14.46
C VAL A 9 8.27 1.69 13.53
N GLN A 10 8.68 2.87 14.01
CA GLN A 10 8.67 4.09 13.22
C GLN A 10 9.60 3.97 12.00
N GLU A 11 10.82 3.49 12.19
CA GLU A 11 11.79 3.25 11.11
C GLU A 11 11.26 2.23 10.10
N TYR A 12 10.63 1.15 10.59
CA TYR A 12 10.01 0.16 9.71
C TYR A 12 8.93 0.78 8.83
N LEU A 13 8.00 1.53 9.43
CA LEU A 13 6.91 2.17 8.70
C LEU A 13 7.45 3.18 7.68
N GLN A 14 8.40 4.02 8.08
CA GLN A 14 9.01 5.00 7.18
C GLN A 14 9.75 4.35 6.00
N ARG A 15 10.40 3.20 6.24
CA ARG A 15 11.21 2.52 5.23
C ARG A 15 10.41 1.65 4.28
N TYR A 16 9.36 1.00 4.77
CA TYR A 16 8.69 -0.08 4.05
C TYR A 16 7.23 0.20 3.72
N THR A 17 6.68 1.32 4.19
CA THR A 17 5.30 1.67 3.88
C THR A 17 5.18 3.01 3.19
N VAL A 18 4.14 3.15 2.39
CA VAL A 18 3.83 4.35 1.63
C VAL A 18 2.35 4.68 1.71
N ASP A 19 2.01 5.93 1.43
CA ASP A 19 0.63 6.36 1.27
C ASP A 19 0.08 5.96 -0.11
N LYS A 20 -1.18 6.35 -0.36
CA LYS A 20 -1.83 6.15 -1.65
C LYS A 20 -1.08 6.82 -2.81
N THR A 21 -0.53 8.01 -2.60
CA THR A 21 0.09 8.82 -3.66
C THR A 21 1.32 8.10 -4.20
N GLU A 22 2.21 7.68 -3.32
CA GLU A 22 3.40 6.92 -3.68
C GLU A 22 3.04 5.49 -4.12
N GLY A 23 2.03 4.87 -3.52
CA GLY A 23 1.55 3.56 -3.94
C GLY A 23 1.03 3.52 -5.39
N ALA A 24 0.32 4.56 -5.81
CA ALA A 24 -0.12 4.73 -7.20
C ALA A 24 1.08 4.84 -8.16
N LYS A 25 2.13 5.58 -7.78
CA LYS A 25 3.36 5.71 -8.57
C LYS A 25 4.10 4.37 -8.71
N ILE A 26 4.29 3.64 -7.61
CA ILE A 26 4.97 2.33 -7.62
C ILE A 26 4.25 1.34 -8.56
N THR A 27 2.92 1.36 -8.53
CA THR A 27 2.11 0.46 -9.35
C THR A 27 1.89 0.95 -10.79
N GLY A 28 2.35 2.15 -11.14
CA GLY A 28 2.16 2.76 -12.46
C GLY A 28 0.70 3.06 -12.77
N GLN A 29 -0.09 3.44 -11.76
CA GLN A 29 -1.52 3.71 -11.88
C GLN A 29 -1.82 5.19 -11.62
N SER A 30 -2.95 5.67 -12.15
CA SER A 30 -3.57 6.87 -11.62
C SER A 30 -4.07 6.61 -10.19
N GLN A 31 -4.25 7.67 -9.41
CA GLN A 31 -4.80 7.55 -8.06
C GLN A 31 -6.18 6.88 -8.03
N GLY A 32 -7.04 7.16 -9.02
CA GLY A 32 -8.35 6.51 -9.12
C GLY A 32 -8.26 5.03 -9.51
N GLY A 33 -7.33 4.66 -10.39
CA GLY A 33 -7.07 3.25 -10.72
C GLY A 33 -6.51 2.45 -9.54
N PHE A 34 -5.67 3.11 -8.73
CA PHE A 34 -5.20 2.56 -7.47
C PHE A 34 -6.36 2.35 -6.49
N ASP A 35 -7.22 3.35 -6.28
CA ASP A 35 -8.40 3.22 -5.41
C ASP A 35 -9.31 2.06 -5.84
N GLN A 36 -9.52 1.91 -7.15
CA GLN A 36 -10.33 0.81 -7.67
C GLN A 36 -9.67 -0.55 -7.38
N SER A 37 -8.34 -0.65 -7.51
CA SER A 37 -7.61 -1.88 -7.16
C SER A 37 -7.72 -2.21 -5.68
N VAL A 38 -7.67 -1.20 -4.81
CA VAL A 38 -7.90 -1.37 -3.36
C VAL A 38 -9.33 -1.81 -3.08
N LYS A 39 -10.32 -1.17 -3.71
CA LYS A 39 -11.74 -1.51 -3.57
C LYS A 39 -12.06 -2.93 -4.03
N LEU A 40 -11.39 -3.39 -5.09
CA LEU A 40 -11.51 -4.76 -5.61
C LEU A 40 -10.72 -5.80 -4.80
N GLY A 41 -9.98 -5.39 -3.76
CA GLY A 41 -9.18 -6.29 -2.94
C GLY A 41 -7.91 -6.79 -3.63
N LEU A 42 -7.50 -6.19 -4.76
CA LEU A 42 -6.28 -6.55 -5.48
C LEU A 42 -5.03 -5.94 -4.83
N ILE A 43 -5.22 -4.82 -4.13
CA ILE A 43 -4.20 -4.20 -3.28
C ILE A 43 -4.77 -4.13 -1.87
N ILE A 44 -4.08 -4.72 -0.91
CA ILE A 44 -4.51 -4.77 0.49
C ILE A 44 -3.68 -3.75 1.28
N PRO A 45 -4.31 -2.84 2.05
CA PRO A 45 -3.57 -1.96 2.96
C PRO A 45 -2.82 -2.78 4.01
N PHE A 46 -1.54 -2.44 4.20
CA PHE A 46 -0.72 -3.03 5.26
C PHE A 46 -1.18 -2.56 6.64
N PHE A 47 -1.62 -1.30 6.73
CA PHE A 47 -2.15 -0.71 7.95
C PHE A 47 -3.29 0.23 7.60
N GLU A 48 -4.38 0.16 8.37
CA GLU A 48 -5.57 0.98 8.17
C GLU A 48 -6.12 1.48 9.50
N ILE A 49 -6.32 2.81 9.59
CA ILE A 49 -7.08 3.42 10.69
C ILE A 49 -8.38 3.98 10.11
N LYS A 50 -9.50 3.36 10.51
CA LYS A 50 -10.85 3.81 10.19
C LYS A 50 -11.29 4.83 11.21
N HIS A 51 -11.70 6.01 10.76
CA HIS A 51 -12.21 7.08 11.62
C HIS A 51 -13.68 7.39 11.34
N GLY A 52 -14.58 6.40 11.43
CA GLY A 52 -16.02 6.63 11.24
C GLY A 52 -16.35 7.40 9.97
N GLN A 53 -16.87 8.64 10.10
CA GLN A 53 -17.18 9.53 8.97
C GLN A 53 -15.98 10.30 8.39
N ARG A 54 -14.80 10.25 9.01
CA ARG A 54 -13.58 10.92 8.54
C ARG A 54 -12.78 10.05 7.58
N ALA A 55 -11.84 10.70 6.88
CA ALA A 55 -10.91 10.04 5.98
C ALA A 55 -10.17 8.88 6.68
N THR A 56 -10.13 7.74 5.99
CA THR A 56 -9.40 6.54 6.44
C THR A 56 -7.93 6.72 6.08
N ILE A 57 -7.04 6.52 7.06
CA ILE A 57 -5.59 6.51 6.82
C ILE A 57 -5.20 5.10 6.42
N ARG A 58 -4.52 4.96 5.28
CA ARG A 58 -4.02 3.69 4.77
C ARG A 58 -2.54 3.80 4.45
N LEU A 59 -1.78 2.83 4.92
CA LEU A 59 -0.40 2.60 4.52
C LEU A 59 -0.32 1.29 3.75
N TYR A 60 0.53 1.27 2.74
CA TYR A 60 0.72 0.12 1.86
C TYR A 60 2.17 -0.31 1.91
N HIS A 61 2.41 -1.61 1.97
CA HIS A 61 3.76 -2.14 2.01
C HIS A 61 4.39 -2.09 0.61
N ILE A 62 5.62 -1.60 0.51
CA ILE A 62 6.30 -1.34 -0.76
C ILE A 62 6.47 -2.62 -1.59
N GLU A 63 6.84 -3.73 -0.96
CA GLU A 63 7.10 -4.98 -1.69
C GLU A 63 5.83 -5.59 -2.27
N ASP A 64 4.71 -5.52 -1.55
CA ASP A 64 3.40 -6.00 -2.00
C ASP A 64 2.94 -5.21 -3.23
N LEU A 65 3.17 -3.90 -3.24
CA LEU A 65 2.88 -3.04 -4.38
C LEU A 65 3.77 -3.35 -5.60
N LYS A 66 5.06 -3.62 -5.38
CA LYS A 66 5.97 -4.04 -6.45
C LYS A 66 5.56 -5.40 -7.01
N GLU A 67 5.12 -6.33 -6.17
CA GLU A 67 4.62 -7.64 -6.59
C GLU A 67 3.35 -7.51 -7.43
N TYR A 68 2.37 -6.74 -6.96
CA TYR A 68 1.18 -6.39 -7.73
C TYR A 68 1.54 -5.80 -9.11
N ALA A 69 2.46 -4.83 -9.14
CA ALA A 69 2.88 -4.16 -10.36
C ALA A 69 3.50 -5.13 -11.38
N LYS A 70 4.29 -6.11 -10.91
CA LYS A 70 4.87 -7.16 -11.75
C LYS A 70 3.79 -8.04 -12.37
N THR A 71 2.86 -8.54 -11.56
CA THR A 71 1.78 -9.45 -11.99
C THR A 71 0.84 -8.76 -12.98
N LYS A 72 0.45 -7.50 -12.72
CA LYS A 72 -0.41 -6.73 -13.63
C LYS A 72 0.22 -6.54 -15.01
N ARG A 73 1.53 -6.24 -15.07
CA ARG A 73 2.26 -6.09 -16.34
C ARG A 73 2.35 -7.39 -17.14
N GLN A 74 2.33 -8.55 -16.48
CA GLN A 74 2.30 -9.84 -17.17
C GLN A 74 0.96 -10.12 -17.83
N ILE A 75 -0.15 -9.71 -17.20
CA ILE A 75 -1.51 -9.85 -17.77
C ILE A 75 -1.63 -9.02 -19.05
N ASN A 76 -1.13 -7.78 -19.06
CA ASN A 76 -1.23 -6.88 -20.21
C ASN A 76 -0.25 -7.21 -21.37
N LYS A 77 0.61 -8.22 -21.20
CA LYS A 77 1.56 -8.69 -22.24
C LYS A 77 1.05 -9.92 -23.01
N LYS A 78 -0.08 -10.49 -22.60
CA LYS A 78 -0.78 -11.55 -23.33
C LYS A 78 -1.80 -10.94 -24.27
#